data_AF-A0A7R7ZZ28-F1
#
_entry.id   AF-A0A7R7ZZ28-F1
#
_cell.length_a   1.000
_cell.length_b   1.000
_cell.length_c   1.000
_cell.angle_alpha   90.00
_cell.angle_beta   90.00
_cell.angle_gamma   90.00
#
_symmetry.space_group_name_H-M   'P 1'
#
loop_
_entity.id
_entity.type
_entity.pdbx_description
1 polymer ?
#
loop_
_entity_poly.entity_id
_entity_poly.type
_entity_poly.pdbx_seq_one_letter_code
_entity_poly.pdbx_strand_id
1 'polypeptide(L)'
;MARRSASILVEFTGSGRESWSRSLGSSSSSRDSIFTKRALECVLARNPAPLQDFSAHRDFSGENIAFLTRVAEWKSSLPHAVWDSRISDYGDLTDVIREHFHRALCIYKTFISDRAQFPINISSQERKELENVFEGPAGLLFGDGRPANPAVPFDSPGYGPTPSASPIASIKAESGSRFADNGQVQYWGEIPQKFNTTVFDRAEESIKDLVLTNTWPKFIRSCGIAAEVALLAES
;
A
#
# COMPACT_ATOMS: atom_id res chain seq x y z
N MET A 1 11.98 1.33 19.17
CA MET A 1 11.99 1.67 17.73
C MET A 1 13.37 2.15 17.25
N ALA A 2 14.07 3.05 17.95
CA ALA A 2 15.37 3.60 17.52
C ALA A 2 16.43 2.55 17.13
N ARG A 3 16.58 1.46 17.91
CA ARG A 3 17.53 0.36 17.61
C ARG A 3 17.27 -0.34 16.27
N ARG A 4 16.02 -0.42 15.81
CA ARG A 4 15.66 -1.08 14.54
C ARG A 4 15.93 -0.18 13.32
N SER A 5 15.69 1.12 13.46
CA SER A 5 15.99 2.11 12.41
C SER A 5 17.50 2.26 12.17
N ALA A 6 18.31 2.19 13.22
CA ALA A 6 19.77 2.19 13.12
C ALA A 6 20.31 0.95 12.39
N SER A 7 19.71 -0.23 12.58
CA SER A 7 20.09 -1.47 11.88
C SER A 7 19.95 -1.40 10.36
N ILE A 8 18.93 -0.69 9.85
CA ILE A 8 18.74 -0.52 8.39
C ILE A 8 19.87 0.31 7.78
N LEU A 9 20.34 1.35 8.48
CA LEU A 9 21.44 2.17 8.02
C LEU A 9 22.78 1.43 8.06
N VAL A 10 23.00 0.61 9.11
CA VAL A 10 24.19 -0.24 9.25
C VAL A 10 24.27 -1.32 8.16
N GLU A 11 23.13 -1.88 7.72
CA GLU A 11 23.11 -2.78 6.57
C GLU A 11 23.38 -2.06 5.24
N PHE A 12 22.98 -0.79 5.11
CA PHE A 12 23.16 -0.03 3.87
C PHE A 12 24.60 0.45 3.65
N THR A 13 25.38 0.62 4.72
CA THR A 13 26.76 1.14 4.65
C THR A 13 27.83 0.05 4.51
N GLY A 14 27.46 -1.22 4.50
CA GLY A 14 28.44 -2.31 4.53
C GLY A 14 29.11 -2.44 5.90
N SER A 15 29.47 -3.67 6.24
CA SER A 15 30.09 -4.09 7.50
C SER A 15 31.25 -3.18 7.95
N GLY A 16 31.12 -2.53 9.11
CA GLY A 16 32.22 -1.84 9.78
C GLY A 16 31.77 -1.06 11.01
N ARG A 17 32.22 -1.48 12.21
CA ARG A 17 32.13 -0.69 13.46
C ARG A 17 33.10 0.50 13.33
N GLU A 18 32.73 1.53 12.57
CA GLU A 18 33.53 2.76 12.47
C GLU A 18 32.83 3.88 13.26
N SER A 19 33.51 4.35 14.29
CA SER A 19 33.13 5.47 15.14
C SER A 19 32.83 6.74 14.32
N TRP A 20 31.66 7.34 14.48
CA TRP A 20 31.26 8.59 13.80
C TRP A 20 32.05 9.83 14.24
N SER A 21 32.95 9.70 15.21
CA SER A 21 33.83 10.76 15.66
C SER A 21 35.16 10.71 14.89
N ARG A 22 35.30 11.63 13.92
CA ARG A 22 36.52 12.04 13.17
C ARG A 22 36.59 11.58 11.70
N SER A 23 35.77 12.16 10.83
CA SER A 23 36.28 12.65 9.53
C SER A 23 35.28 13.57 8.83
N LEU A 24 35.34 14.87 9.17
CA LEU A 24 34.77 15.93 8.35
C LEU A 24 35.75 16.22 7.21
N GLY A 25 35.71 15.39 6.17
CA GLY A 25 36.55 15.58 4.98
C GLY A 25 36.74 14.26 4.24
N SER A 26 36.01 14.08 3.14
CA SER A 26 36.05 12.92 2.22
C SER A 26 35.05 11.78 2.51
N SER A 27 33.75 12.02 2.22
CA SER A 27 32.76 10.95 1.98
C SER A 27 31.49 11.45 1.27
N SER A 28 31.63 12.17 0.14
CA SER A 28 30.46 12.52 -0.69
C SER A 28 29.81 11.26 -1.28
N SER A 29 30.63 10.36 -1.85
CA SER A 29 30.15 9.18 -2.58
C SER A 29 29.30 8.20 -1.76
N SER A 30 29.60 8.02 -0.47
CA SER A 30 28.82 7.15 0.44
C SER A 30 27.55 7.81 0.98
N ARG A 31 27.48 9.15 1.02
CA ARG A 31 26.23 9.84 1.37
C ARG A 31 25.29 9.86 0.18
N ASP A 32 25.82 10.09 -1.01
CA ASP A 32 25.06 10.13 -2.26
C ASP A 32 24.44 8.76 -2.60
N SER A 33 25.10 7.64 -2.23
CA SER A 33 24.57 6.29 -2.46
C SER A 33 23.29 5.97 -1.68
N ILE A 34 23.08 6.59 -0.52
CA ILE A 34 21.92 6.34 0.36
C ILE A 34 20.68 7.10 -0.13
N PHE A 35 20.84 8.23 -0.81
CA PHE A 35 19.71 8.98 -1.40
C PHE A 35 19.30 8.46 -2.79
N THR A 36 19.76 7.27 -3.18
CA THR A 36 19.43 6.69 -4.49
C THR A 36 18.10 5.97 -4.50
N LYS A 37 17.48 5.91 -5.68
CA LYS A 37 16.28 5.10 -5.93
C LYS A 37 16.48 3.63 -5.57
N ARG A 38 17.67 3.07 -5.88
CA ARG A 38 18.03 1.69 -5.53
C ARG A 38 17.99 1.46 -4.01
N ALA A 39 18.38 2.46 -3.22
CA ALA A 39 18.35 2.36 -1.77
C ALA A 39 16.93 2.21 -1.23
N LEU A 40 16.03 3.06 -1.74
CA LEU A 40 14.60 3.00 -1.44
C LEU A 40 14.00 1.64 -1.82
N GLU A 41 14.28 1.17 -3.04
CA GLU A 41 13.78 -0.13 -3.53
C GLU A 41 14.26 -1.30 -2.67
N CYS A 42 15.53 -1.30 -2.23
CA CYS A 42 16.05 -2.30 -1.31
C CYS A 42 15.30 -2.31 0.03
N VAL A 43 14.97 -1.15 0.60
CA VAL A 43 14.21 -1.06 1.85
C VAL A 43 12.78 -1.56 1.66
N LEU A 44 12.11 -1.13 0.58
CA LEU A 44 10.76 -1.58 0.25
C LEU A 44 10.69 -3.11 0.07
N ALA A 45 11.69 -3.71 -0.57
CA ALA A 45 11.73 -5.15 -0.82
C ALA A 45 12.08 -5.98 0.42
N ARG A 46 12.94 -5.47 1.33
CA ARG A 46 13.44 -6.24 2.48
C ARG A 46 12.60 -6.04 3.74
N ASN A 47 12.30 -4.78 4.08
CA ASN A 47 11.54 -4.45 5.29
C ASN A 47 10.95 -3.03 5.19
N PRO A 48 9.74 -2.87 4.62
CA PRO A 48 9.11 -1.56 4.48
C PRO A 48 8.60 -0.99 5.81
N ALA A 49 8.41 -1.81 6.85
CA ALA A 49 7.70 -1.41 8.06
C ALA A 49 8.27 -0.16 8.77
N PRO A 50 9.60 0.00 8.94
CA PRO A 50 10.13 1.21 9.58
C PRO A 50 9.93 2.48 8.76
N LEU A 51 9.98 2.37 7.43
CA LEU A 51 9.69 3.49 6.53
C LEU A 51 8.19 3.82 6.55
N GLN A 52 7.34 2.79 6.59
CA GLN A 52 5.89 2.94 6.71
C GLN A 52 5.52 3.63 8.03
N ASP A 53 6.04 3.16 9.16
CA ASP A 53 5.82 3.77 10.48
C ASP A 53 6.25 5.24 10.47
N PHE A 54 7.42 5.55 9.92
CA PHE A 54 7.87 6.94 9.78
C PHE A 54 6.91 7.76 8.91
N SER A 55 6.55 7.25 7.73
CA SER A 55 5.66 7.96 6.80
C SER A 55 4.26 8.20 7.38
N ALA A 56 3.72 7.25 8.15
CA ALA A 56 2.41 7.39 8.77
C ALA A 56 2.39 8.40 9.93
N HIS A 57 3.43 8.44 10.76
CA HIS A 57 3.44 9.23 11.99
C HIS A 57 4.17 10.57 11.90
N ARG A 58 5.07 10.74 10.92
CA ARG A 58 5.95 11.91 10.83
C ARG A 58 5.80 12.69 9.53
N ASP A 59 5.58 12.00 8.42
CA ASP A 59 5.52 12.62 7.09
C ASP A 59 4.10 12.70 6.53
N PHE A 60 3.13 12.05 7.18
CA PHE A 60 1.73 11.93 6.75
C PHE A 60 1.58 11.49 5.29
N SER A 61 2.43 10.55 4.88
CA SER A 61 2.54 9.99 3.52
C SER A 61 2.49 8.47 3.51
N GLY A 62 1.88 7.89 4.56
CA GLY A 62 1.79 6.46 4.81
C GLY A 62 1.06 5.68 3.72
N GLU A 63 0.11 6.32 3.04
CA GLU A 63 -0.63 5.76 1.91
C GLU A 63 0.28 5.38 0.75
N ASN A 64 1.35 6.14 0.49
CA ASN A 64 2.29 5.85 -0.59
C ASN A 64 3.09 4.57 -0.30
N ILE A 65 3.60 4.43 0.93
CA ILE A 65 4.35 3.23 1.33
C ILE A 65 3.42 2.00 1.42
N ALA A 66 2.21 2.20 1.93
CA ALA A 66 1.20 1.15 1.99
C ALA A 66 0.82 0.66 0.58
N PHE A 67 0.58 1.58 -0.37
CA PHE A 67 0.31 1.24 -1.77
C PHE A 67 1.45 0.42 -2.39
N LEU A 68 2.70 0.89 -2.28
CA LEU A 68 3.87 0.18 -2.80
C LEU A 68 4.02 -1.23 -2.21
N THR A 69 3.77 -1.36 -0.90
CA THR A 69 3.80 -2.65 -0.20
C THR A 69 2.71 -3.59 -0.75
N ARG A 70 1.48 -3.10 -0.93
CA ARG A 70 0.37 -3.90 -1.47
C ARG A 70 0.58 -4.31 -2.92
N VAL A 71 1.16 -3.45 -3.76
CA VAL A 71 1.50 -3.79 -5.15
C VAL A 71 2.58 -4.87 -5.20
N ALA A 72 3.59 -4.80 -4.33
CA ALA A 72 4.63 -5.83 -4.25
C ALA A 72 4.07 -7.20 -3.78
N GLU A 73 3.21 -7.20 -2.75
CA GLU A 73 2.48 -8.39 -2.31
C GLU A 73 1.62 -8.98 -3.44
N TRP A 74 0.91 -8.13 -4.17
CA TRP A 74 0.09 -8.56 -5.31
C TRP A 74 0.95 -9.16 -6.42
N LYS A 75 2.02 -8.49 -6.86
CA LYS A 75 2.93 -9.01 -7.91
C LYS A 75 3.57 -10.34 -7.53
N SER A 76 3.92 -10.53 -6.26
CA SER A 76 4.51 -11.79 -5.76
C SER A 76 3.48 -12.91 -5.56
N SER A 77 2.19 -12.59 -5.52
CA SER A 77 1.13 -13.56 -5.24
C SER A 77 0.82 -14.54 -6.37
N LEU A 78 1.23 -14.24 -7.61
CA LEU A 78 0.95 -15.09 -8.76
C LEU A 78 2.25 -15.69 -9.33
N PRO A 79 2.38 -17.03 -9.38
CA PRO A 79 3.51 -17.67 -10.03
C PRO A 79 3.62 -17.28 -11.51
N HIS A 80 4.82 -16.98 -12.00
CA HIS A 80 5.03 -16.55 -13.39
C HIS A 80 4.53 -17.59 -14.41
N ALA A 81 4.56 -18.88 -14.04
CA ALA A 81 4.05 -19.99 -14.86
C ALA A 81 2.55 -19.87 -15.23
N VAL A 82 1.77 -19.15 -14.43
CA VAL A 82 0.34 -18.88 -14.67
C VAL A 82 0.17 -17.94 -15.87
N TRP A 83 1.05 -16.95 -16.03
CA TRP A 83 1.04 -16.03 -17.18
C TRP A 83 1.59 -16.66 -18.46
N ASP A 84 2.57 -17.55 -18.33
CA ASP A 84 3.17 -18.28 -19.45
C ASP A 84 2.26 -19.39 -20.02
N SER A 85 1.00 -19.47 -19.56
CA SER A 85 -0.01 -20.45 -20.00
C SER A 85 0.46 -21.91 -19.85
N ARG A 86 1.39 -22.17 -18.92
CA ARG A 86 2.02 -23.49 -18.74
C ARG A 86 1.23 -24.41 -17.79
N ILE A 87 0.07 -23.95 -17.32
CA ILE A 87 -0.84 -24.69 -16.44
C ILE A 87 -1.91 -25.35 -17.31
N SER A 88 -2.00 -26.68 -17.21
CA SER A 88 -2.81 -27.53 -18.07
C SER A 88 -4.29 -27.65 -17.66
N ASP A 89 -4.66 -27.18 -16.46
CA ASP A 89 -6.03 -27.21 -15.97
C ASP A 89 -6.70 -25.84 -16.11
N TYR A 90 -7.66 -25.75 -17.04
CA TYR A 90 -8.36 -24.53 -17.40
C TYR A 90 -9.23 -23.97 -16.26
N GLY A 91 -9.77 -24.84 -15.39
CA GLY A 91 -10.62 -24.43 -14.27
C GLY A 91 -9.83 -23.73 -13.17
N ASP A 92 -8.78 -24.39 -12.68
CA ASP A 92 -7.90 -23.88 -11.61
C ASP A 92 -7.19 -22.57 -12.03
N LEU A 93 -6.76 -22.48 -13.28
CA LEU A 93 -6.17 -21.26 -13.84
C LEU A 93 -7.12 -20.06 -13.76
N THR A 94 -8.40 -20.27 -14.07
CA THR A 94 -9.39 -19.19 -14.07
C THR A 94 -9.64 -18.65 -12.67
N ASP A 95 -9.70 -19.52 -11.66
CA ASP A 95 -9.92 -19.12 -10.27
C ASP A 95 -8.72 -18.39 -9.67
N VAL A 96 -7.50 -18.83 -10.01
CA VAL A 96 -6.26 -18.13 -9.62
C VAL A 96 -6.17 -16.73 -10.25
N ILE A 97 -6.53 -16.58 -11.53
CA ILE A 97 -6.55 -15.27 -12.20
C ILE A 97 -7.64 -14.36 -11.59
N ARG A 98 -8.83 -14.90 -11.28
CA ARG A 98 -9.92 -14.15 -10.61
C ARG A 98 -9.50 -13.65 -9.24
N GLU A 99 -8.87 -14.49 -8.43
CA GLU A 99 -8.37 -14.11 -7.11
C GLU A 99 -7.31 -13.00 -7.23
N HIS A 100 -6.40 -13.13 -8.19
CA HIS A 100 -5.39 -12.11 -8.44
C HIS A 100 -5.98 -10.79 -8.93
N PHE A 101 -6.99 -10.84 -9.78
CA PHE A 101 -7.75 -9.68 -10.19
C PHE A 101 -8.51 -9.05 -9.01
N HIS A 102 -9.15 -9.85 -8.17
CA HIS A 102 -9.83 -9.36 -6.97
C HIS A 102 -8.87 -8.59 -6.05
N ARG A 103 -7.65 -9.10 -5.85
CA ARG A 103 -6.62 -8.39 -5.06
C ARG A 103 -6.22 -7.06 -5.70
N ALA A 104 -6.03 -7.02 -7.03
CA ALA A 104 -5.77 -5.77 -7.75
C ALA A 104 -6.93 -4.77 -7.58
N LEU A 105 -8.16 -5.26 -7.65
CA LEU A 105 -9.36 -4.45 -7.49
C LEU A 105 -9.45 -3.83 -6.08
N CYS A 106 -9.09 -4.59 -5.04
CA CYS A 106 -8.97 -4.07 -3.68
C CYS A 106 -7.92 -2.95 -3.59
N ILE A 107 -6.75 -3.11 -4.20
CA ILE A 107 -5.71 -2.06 -4.25
C ILE A 107 -6.27 -0.80 -4.91
N TYR A 108 -6.91 -0.94 -6.07
CA TYR A 108 -7.55 0.19 -6.76
C TYR A 108 -8.57 0.90 -5.85
N LYS A 109 -9.48 0.15 -5.23
CA LYS A 109 -10.54 0.73 -4.38
C LYS A 109 -9.99 1.45 -3.14
N THR A 110 -8.90 0.94 -2.57
CA THR A 110 -8.29 1.47 -1.34
C THR A 110 -7.42 2.69 -1.59
N PHE A 111 -6.62 2.71 -2.66
CA PHE A 111 -5.58 3.72 -2.86
C PHE A 111 -5.80 4.64 -4.05
N ILE A 112 -6.56 4.23 -5.07
CA ILE A 112 -6.61 4.95 -6.35
C ILE A 112 -7.98 5.57 -6.59
N SER A 113 -9.06 4.84 -6.35
CA SER A 113 -10.45 5.30 -6.54
C SER A 113 -10.68 6.68 -5.93
N ASP A 114 -11.48 7.51 -6.58
CA ASP A 114 -11.88 8.84 -6.04
C ASP A 114 -12.61 8.75 -4.70
N ARG A 115 -13.14 7.56 -4.38
CA ARG A 115 -13.77 7.24 -3.09
C ARG A 115 -12.82 6.57 -2.10
N ALA A 116 -11.51 6.60 -2.34
CA ALA A 116 -10.52 6.15 -1.38
C ALA A 116 -10.44 7.14 -0.21
N GLN A 117 -10.23 6.63 1.01
CA GLN A 117 -10.10 7.49 2.19
C GLN A 117 -8.82 8.34 2.14
N PHE A 118 -7.73 7.75 1.64
CA PHE A 118 -6.42 8.38 1.50
C PHE A 118 -5.85 8.03 0.12
N PRO A 119 -6.26 8.71 -0.95
CA PRO A 119 -5.82 8.40 -2.30
C PRO A 119 -4.35 8.77 -2.52
N ILE A 120 -3.62 7.94 -3.25
CA ILE A 120 -2.25 8.25 -3.68
C ILE A 120 -2.23 9.37 -4.71
N ASN A 121 -1.15 10.15 -4.72
CA ASN A 121 -0.97 11.27 -5.64
C ASN A 121 -0.33 10.79 -6.96
N ILE A 122 -1.17 10.40 -7.91
CA ILE A 122 -0.79 10.05 -9.29
C ILE A 122 -1.41 11.01 -10.30
N SER A 123 -0.89 11.04 -11.53
CA SER A 123 -1.42 11.90 -12.57
C SER A 123 -2.85 11.52 -12.96
N SER A 124 -3.64 12.50 -13.44
CA SER A 124 -5.00 12.25 -13.92
C SER A 124 -5.03 11.22 -15.05
N GLN A 125 -3.98 11.15 -15.86
CA GLN A 125 -3.86 10.18 -16.96
C GLN A 125 -3.70 8.75 -16.42
N GLU A 126 -2.80 8.53 -15.45
CA GLU A 126 -2.60 7.21 -14.82
C GLU A 126 -3.87 6.77 -14.08
N ARG A 127 -4.51 7.68 -13.35
CA ARG A 127 -5.79 7.43 -12.67
C ARG A 127 -6.85 6.97 -13.67
N LYS A 128 -7.02 7.68 -14.78
CA LYS A 128 -8.01 7.35 -15.82
C LYS A 128 -7.74 6.00 -16.48
N GLU A 129 -6.48 5.65 -16.70
CA GLU A 129 -6.10 4.33 -17.20
C GLU A 129 -6.55 3.21 -16.25
N LEU A 130 -6.34 3.39 -14.94
CA LEU A 130 -6.75 2.44 -13.91
C LEU A 130 -8.28 2.39 -13.73
N GLU A 131 -8.97 3.53 -13.78
CA GLU A 131 -10.44 3.61 -13.77
C GLU A 131 -11.06 2.79 -14.91
N ASN A 132 -10.51 2.88 -16.12
CA ASN A 132 -11.00 2.13 -17.28
C ASN A 132 -10.90 0.61 -17.10
N VAL A 133 -10.03 0.13 -16.21
CA VAL A 133 -9.89 -1.30 -15.88
C VAL A 133 -10.79 -1.65 -14.70
N PHE A 134 -10.78 -0.86 -13.64
CA PHE A 134 -11.27 -1.30 -12.33
C PHE A 134 -12.58 -0.66 -11.89
N GLU A 135 -13.02 0.49 -12.43
CA GLU A 135 -14.19 1.21 -11.89
C GLU A 135 -15.49 0.41 -12.07
N GLY A 136 -15.70 -0.21 -13.24
CA GLY A 136 -16.86 -1.08 -13.48
C GLY A 136 -16.91 -2.26 -12.50
N PRO A 137 -15.86 -3.10 -12.43
CA PRO A 137 -15.76 -4.18 -11.46
C PRO A 137 -15.86 -3.71 -9.99
N ALA A 138 -15.30 -2.55 -9.65
CA ALA A 138 -15.36 -1.98 -8.31
C ALA A 138 -16.80 -1.57 -7.95
N GLY A 139 -17.53 -0.99 -8.89
CA GLY A 139 -18.95 -0.67 -8.73
C GLY A 139 -19.81 -1.90 -8.51
N LEU A 140 -19.48 -3.04 -9.13
CA LEU A 140 -20.22 -4.29 -8.94
C LEU A 140 -19.97 -4.93 -7.55
N LEU A 141 -18.74 -4.87 -7.04
CA LEU A 141 -18.40 -5.53 -5.76
C LEU A 141 -18.57 -4.66 -4.53
N PHE A 142 -18.21 -3.38 -4.64
CA PHE A 142 -18.20 -2.44 -3.52
C PHE A 142 -19.35 -1.44 -3.61
N GLY A 143 -20.20 -1.58 -4.63
CA GLY A 143 -21.41 -0.77 -4.78
C GLY A 143 -22.50 -1.23 -3.82
N ASP A 144 -22.49 -0.67 -2.62
CA ASP A 144 -23.73 -0.25 -1.96
C ASP A 144 -23.61 1.24 -1.64
N GLY A 145 -24.59 2.00 -2.10
CA GLY A 145 -24.52 3.44 -2.26
C GLY A 145 -25.18 3.88 -3.56
N ARG A 146 -26.44 3.46 -3.75
CA ARG A 146 -27.40 4.15 -4.63
C ARG A 146 -27.18 5.66 -4.46
N PRO A 147 -27.18 6.48 -5.53
CA PRO A 147 -27.05 7.92 -5.38
C PRO A 147 -28.06 8.37 -4.31
N ALA A 148 -27.57 8.89 -3.18
CA ALA A 148 -28.42 9.45 -2.16
C ALA A 148 -29.32 10.45 -2.86
N ASN A 149 -30.63 10.20 -2.85
CA ASN A 149 -31.57 11.09 -3.51
C ASN A 149 -31.37 12.47 -2.87
N PRO A 150 -30.97 13.50 -3.62
CA PRO A 150 -30.70 14.82 -3.04
C PRO A 150 -31.96 15.43 -2.40
N ALA A 151 -33.16 14.91 -2.73
CA ALA A 151 -34.40 15.29 -2.09
C ALA A 151 -34.62 14.63 -0.71
N VAL A 152 -33.95 13.51 -0.39
CA VAL A 152 -34.10 12.81 0.91
C VAL A 152 -32.75 12.22 1.41
N PRO A 153 -31.87 13.05 2.00
CA PRO A 153 -30.56 12.62 2.50
C PRO A 153 -30.61 11.72 3.74
N PHE A 154 -31.75 11.67 4.45
CA PHE A 154 -31.90 10.98 5.74
C PHE A 154 -32.81 9.74 5.70
N ASP A 155 -33.43 9.42 4.55
CA ASP A 155 -34.21 8.20 4.38
C ASP A 155 -33.25 7.01 4.21
N SER A 156 -32.77 6.49 5.34
CA SER A 156 -32.04 5.23 5.37
C SER A 156 -33.05 4.08 5.25
N PRO A 157 -33.01 3.22 4.21
CA PRO A 157 -33.85 2.02 4.15
C PRO A 157 -33.27 0.99 5.11
N GLY A 158 -33.63 1.11 6.38
CA GLY A 158 -33.17 0.25 7.47
C GLY A 158 -33.83 0.54 8.82
N TYR A 159 -34.52 1.67 8.96
CA TYR A 159 -35.33 2.01 10.13
C TYR A 159 -36.76 2.33 9.71
N GLY A 160 -37.45 1.34 9.11
CA GLY A 160 -38.91 1.32 9.13
C GLY A 160 -39.38 0.80 10.49
N PRO A 161 -40.37 1.41 11.17
CA PRO A 161 -40.89 0.88 12.42
C PRO A 161 -41.57 -0.47 12.13
N THR A 162 -40.93 -1.56 12.54
CA THR A 162 -41.56 -2.89 12.59
C THR A 162 -42.34 -2.99 13.90
N PRO A 163 -43.67 -3.20 13.88
CA PRO A 163 -44.40 -3.49 15.09
C PRO A 163 -44.34 -4.99 15.37
N SER A 164 -43.35 -5.47 16.12
CA SER A 164 -43.50 -6.66 16.99
C SER A 164 -42.25 -6.94 17.84
N ALA A 165 -42.38 -6.63 19.14
CA ALA A 165 -41.84 -7.30 20.32
C ALA A 165 -40.46 -8.02 20.27
N SER A 166 -39.51 -7.38 20.97
CA SER A 166 -38.54 -7.95 21.94
C SER A 166 -37.17 -8.50 21.44
N PRO A 167 -36.12 -8.35 22.28
CA PRO A 167 -34.85 -7.79 21.82
C PRO A 167 -33.61 -8.66 22.10
N ILE A 168 -32.47 -8.12 21.66
CA ILE A 168 -31.07 -8.35 22.06
C ILE A 168 -30.24 -9.07 20.99
N ALA A 169 -29.71 -8.27 20.06
CA ALA A 169 -28.34 -8.43 19.59
C ALA A 169 -27.69 -7.04 19.62
N SER A 170 -26.90 -6.80 20.66
CA SER A 170 -26.12 -5.58 20.83
C SER A 170 -25.13 -5.43 19.66
N ILE A 171 -25.35 -4.40 18.85
CA ILE A 171 -24.43 -4.02 17.78
C ILE A 171 -23.24 -3.34 18.47
N LYS A 172 -22.15 -4.10 18.63
CA LYS A 172 -20.87 -3.54 19.08
C LYS A 172 -20.27 -2.80 17.89
N ALA A 173 -20.19 -1.49 18.00
CA ALA A 173 -19.36 -0.66 17.13
C ALA A 173 -17.90 -1.11 17.30
N GLU A 174 -17.29 -1.59 16.23
CA GLU A 174 -15.84 -1.74 16.14
C GLU A 174 -15.30 -0.95 14.95
N SER A 175 -14.89 0.27 15.31
CA SER A 175 -13.79 0.96 14.65
C SER A 175 -12.51 0.18 14.96
N GLY A 176 -11.78 -0.24 13.93
CA GLY A 176 -10.43 -0.80 14.05
C GLY A 176 -10.24 -2.17 13.40
N SER A 177 -9.41 -2.22 12.36
CA SER A 177 -8.93 -3.41 11.64
C SER A 177 -9.91 -4.09 10.68
N ARG A 178 -9.74 -3.84 9.38
CA ARG A 178 -10.41 -4.59 8.29
C ARG A 178 -9.39 -5.20 7.34
N PHE A 179 -8.53 -6.06 7.86
CA PHE A 179 -7.85 -7.10 7.07
C PHE A 179 -7.70 -8.39 7.88
N ALA A 180 -8.73 -8.72 8.65
CA ALA A 180 -8.92 -10.05 9.18
C ALA A 180 -10.43 -10.32 9.15
N ASP A 181 -10.81 -11.38 8.43
CA ASP A 181 -12.06 -12.10 8.57
C ASP A 181 -13.37 -11.32 8.39
N ASN A 182 -13.86 -11.25 7.14
CA ASN A 182 -15.28 -11.12 6.83
C ASN A 182 -15.52 -11.79 5.46
N GLY A 183 -16.47 -12.71 5.40
CA GLY A 183 -16.76 -13.64 4.29
C GLY A 183 -16.39 -13.12 2.89
N GLN A 184 -15.58 -13.91 2.19
CA GLN A 184 -14.99 -13.64 0.87
C GLN A 184 -16.02 -13.10 -0.13
N VAL A 185 -16.10 -11.77 -0.27
CA VAL A 185 -16.81 -11.14 -1.39
C VAL A 185 -15.92 -11.31 -2.63
N GLN A 186 -15.89 -12.52 -3.18
CA GLN A 186 -15.06 -12.84 -4.33
C GLN A 186 -15.62 -12.18 -5.60
N TYR A 187 -14.72 -11.74 -6.50
CA TYR A 187 -15.16 -11.21 -7.80
C TYR A 187 -15.58 -12.36 -8.71
N TRP A 188 -16.86 -12.37 -9.10
CA TRP A 188 -17.42 -13.36 -10.02
C TRP A 188 -17.74 -12.78 -11.42
N GLY A 189 -17.37 -11.53 -11.69
CA GLY A 189 -17.60 -10.89 -12.99
C GLY A 189 -16.54 -11.21 -14.04
N GLU A 190 -16.73 -10.66 -15.24
CA GLU A 190 -15.77 -10.80 -16.33
C GLU A 190 -14.50 -9.96 -16.07
N ILE A 191 -13.34 -10.59 -16.25
CA ILE A 191 -12.05 -9.89 -16.10
C ILE A 191 -11.83 -9.01 -17.34
N PRO A 192 -11.65 -7.68 -17.18
CA PRO A 192 -11.43 -6.78 -18.31
C PRO A 192 -10.19 -7.18 -19.12
N GLN A 193 -10.29 -7.18 -20.45
CA GLN A 193 -9.19 -7.57 -21.35
C GLN A 193 -7.93 -6.70 -21.20
N LYS A 194 -8.08 -5.48 -20.67
CA LYS A 194 -6.95 -4.56 -20.41
C LYS A 194 -6.16 -4.93 -19.14
N PHE A 195 -6.67 -5.80 -18.28
CA PHE A 195 -5.99 -6.23 -17.08
C PHE A 195 -4.77 -7.10 -17.41
N ASN A 196 -3.64 -6.83 -16.76
CA ASN A 196 -2.38 -7.56 -16.94
C ASN A 196 -1.47 -7.39 -15.69
N THR A 197 -0.34 -8.10 -15.67
CA THR A 197 0.67 -8.04 -14.58
C THR A 197 1.27 -6.67 -14.33
N THR A 198 1.34 -5.85 -15.38
CA THR A 198 2.00 -4.54 -15.38
C THR A 198 1.01 -3.40 -15.13
N VAL A 199 -0.24 -3.69 -14.78
CA VAL A 199 -1.32 -2.70 -14.68
C VAL A 199 -1.01 -1.56 -13.71
N PHE A 200 -0.22 -1.81 -12.66
CA PHE A 200 0.18 -0.80 -11.69
C PHE A 200 1.57 -0.20 -11.93
N ASP A 201 2.34 -0.63 -12.93
CA ASP A 201 3.77 -0.29 -13.08
C ASP A 201 4.00 1.23 -13.16
N ARG A 202 3.16 1.94 -13.93
CA ARG A 202 3.27 3.40 -14.07
C ARG A 202 3.00 4.12 -12.75
N ALA A 203 1.92 3.74 -12.07
CA ALA A 203 1.56 4.30 -10.77
C ALA A 203 2.60 3.96 -9.70
N GLU A 204 3.12 2.74 -9.69
CA GLU A 204 4.19 2.30 -8.79
C GLU A 204 5.45 3.15 -8.98
N GLU A 205 5.86 3.37 -10.23
CA GLU A 205 7.03 4.18 -10.57
C GLU A 205 6.87 5.65 -10.14
N SER A 206 5.70 6.23 -10.44
CA SER A 206 5.33 7.59 -10.04
C SER A 206 5.38 7.78 -8.52
N ILE A 207 4.83 6.83 -7.76
CA ILE A 207 4.86 6.88 -6.29
C ILE A 207 6.26 6.63 -5.73
N LYS A 208 7.08 5.76 -6.34
CA LYS A 208 8.49 5.60 -5.93
C LYS A 208 9.26 6.90 -6.07
N ASP A 209 9.08 7.62 -7.18
CA ASP A 209 9.75 8.90 -7.41
C ASP A 209 9.25 9.99 -6.43
N LEU A 210 7.94 9.99 -6.13
CA LEU A 210 7.36 10.89 -5.13
C LEU A 210 7.95 10.63 -3.73
N VAL A 211 8.03 9.36 -3.32
CA VAL A 211 8.61 8.96 -2.03
C VAL A 211 10.11 9.29 -1.99
N LEU A 212 10.83 9.03 -3.08
CA LEU A 212 12.27 9.30 -3.20
C LEU A 212 12.61 10.78 -3.00
N THR A 213 11.77 11.67 -3.52
CA THR A 213 12.00 13.12 -3.47
C THR A 213 11.50 13.76 -2.17
N ASN A 214 10.47 13.20 -1.52
CA ASN A 214 9.83 13.82 -0.35
C ASN A 214 10.13 13.09 0.97
N THR A 215 9.77 11.82 1.06
CA THR A 215 9.75 11.04 2.31
C THR A 215 11.10 10.42 2.61
N TRP A 216 11.75 9.83 1.60
CA TRP A 216 13.01 9.12 1.73
C TRP A 216 14.13 9.98 2.33
N PRO A 217 14.34 11.24 1.90
CA PRO A 217 15.41 12.05 2.47
C PRO A 217 15.16 12.39 3.94
N LYS A 218 13.88 12.56 4.33
CA LYS A 218 13.49 12.83 5.72
C LYS A 218 13.70 11.60 6.60
N PHE A 219 13.35 10.42 6.09
CA PHE A 219 13.56 9.15 6.79
C PHE A 219 15.05 8.90 7.08
N ILE A 220 15.92 9.06 6.08
CA ILE A 220 17.36 8.87 6.24
C ILE A 220 17.97 9.84 7.25
N ARG A 221 17.58 11.12 7.19
CA ARG A 221 18.01 12.11 8.21
C ARG A 221 17.54 11.74 9.60
N SER A 222 16.30 11.28 9.75
CA SER A 222 15.77 10.82 11.04
C SER A 222 16.51 9.59 11.58
N CYS A 223 16.94 8.68 10.71
CA CYS A 223 17.74 7.52 11.11
C CYS A 223 19.15 7.93 11.58
N GLY A 224 19.78 8.88 10.89
CA GLY A 224 21.07 9.44 11.30
C GLY A 224 21.01 10.08 12.69
N ILE A 225 20.01 10.92 12.94
CA ILE A 225 19.82 11.57 14.26
C ILE A 225 19.57 10.51 15.35
N ALA A 226 18.74 9.50 15.07
CA ALA A 226 18.44 8.46 16.06
C ALA A 226 19.67 7.63 16.47
N ALA A 227 20.58 7.37 15.53
CA ALA A 227 21.83 6.67 15.80
C ALA A 227 22.80 7.54 16.64
N GLU A 228 22.88 8.84 16.37
CA GLU A 228 23.71 9.76 17.16
C GLU A 228 23.22 9.89 18.61
N VAL A 229 21.90 10.02 18.82
CA VAL A 229 21.30 10.05 20.16
C VAL A 229 21.53 8.73 20.91
N ALA A 230 21.50 7.59 20.22
CA ALA A 230 21.78 6.29 20.83
C ALA A 230 23.24 6.18 21.31
N LEU A 231 24.20 6.72 20.54
CA LEU A 231 25.61 6.73 20.93
C LEU A 231 25.88 7.61 22.16
N LEU A 232 25.20 8.76 22.27
CA LEU A 232 25.32 9.65 23.44
C LEU A 232 24.63 9.12 24.69
N ALA A 233 23.61 8.28 24.55
CA ALA A 233 22.91 7.65 25.68
C ALA A 233 23.65 6.42 26.23
N GLU A 234 24.63 5.89 25.49
CA GLU A 234 25.46 4.73 25.89
C GLU A 234 26.85 5.14 26.43
N SER A 235 27.14 6.46 26.52
CA SER A 235 28.36 7.04 27.12
C SER A 235 28.09 7.64 28.50
#